data_AF-A0A2M7EIP5-F1
#
_entry.id   AF-A0A2M7EIP5-F1
#
_cell.length_a   1.000
_cell.length_b   1.000
_cell.length_c   1.000
_cell.angle_alpha   90.00
_cell.angle_beta   90.00
_cell.angle_gamma   90.00
#
_symmetry.space_group_name_H-M   'P 1'
#
loop_
_entity.id
_entity.type
_entity.pdbx_description
1 polymer ?
#
loop_
_entity_poly.entity_id
_entity_poly.type
_entity_poly.pdbx_seq_one_letter_code
_entity_poly.pdbx_strand_id
1 'polypeptide(L)' 'MPEKIIESCNVKRLEILDEGGNADESLMPPLSDEQIKKMYELLVLSRAFDQRALNLQREGRLGTYASILGQEAS' A
#
# COMPACT_ATOMS: atom_id res chain seq x y z
N MET A 1 -29.70 18.03 28.39
CA MET A 1 -30.30 17.27 27.27
C MET A 1 -29.54 15.96 27.15
N PRO A 2 -30.18 14.78 27.17
CA PRO A 2 -29.43 13.53 27.03
C PRO A 2 -29.02 13.35 25.57
N GLU A 3 -27.74 13.04 25.35
CA GLU A 3 -27.21 12.71 24.02
C GLU A 3 -27.81 11.40 23.52
N LYS A 4 -28.12 11.32 22.23
CA LYS A 4 -28.69 10.13 21.59
C LYS A 4 -27.96 9.88 20.28
N ILE A 5 -27.35 8.70 20.16
CA ILE A 5 -26.67 8.27 18.93
C ILE A 5 -27.74 7.97 17.88
N ILE A 6 -27.70 8.68 16.75
CA ILE A 6 -28.68 8.58 15.66
C ILE A 6 -28.34 7.43 14.72
N GLU A 7 -27.05 7.16 14.52
CA GLU A 7 -26.57 6.07 13.66
C GLU A 7 -25.13 5.69 14.03
N SER A 8 -24.75 4.43 13.84
CA SER A 8 -23.39 3.94 14.03
C SER A 8 -22.91 3.19 12.78
N CYS A 9 -21.68 3.50 12.33
CA CYS A 9 -21.05 2.85 11.19
C CYS A 9 -19.84 2.04 11.67
N ASN A 10 -19.83 0.74 11.39
CA ASN A 10 -18.70 -0.14 11.68
C ASN A 10 -17.99 -0.50 10.38
N VAL A 11 -16.72 -0.10 10.26
CA VAL A 11 -15.88 -0.41 9.11
C VAL A 11 -14.96 -1.57 9.47
N LYS A 12 -14.99 -2.62 8.64
CA LYS A 12 -14.10 -3.77 8.78
C LYS A 12 -12.89 -3.59 7.86
N ARG A 13 -11.69 -3.85 8.39
CA ARG A 13 -10.44 -3.89 7.61
C ARG A 13 -10.01 -5.33 7.43
N LEU A 14 -9.59 -5.69 6.22
CA LEU A 14 -8.99 -6.98 5.93
C LEU A 14 -7.46 -6.83 6.03
N GLU A 15 -6.84 -7.66 6.86
CA GLU A 15 -5.39 -7.75 7.02
C GLU A 15 -5.02 -9.23 6.91
N ILE A 16 -4.19 -9.58 5.92
CA ILE A 16 -3.78 -10.97 5.66
C ILE A 16 -2.40 -11.25 6.26
N LEU A 17 -1.56 -10.23 6.39
CA LEU A 17 -0.20 -10.31 6.91
C LEU A 17 -0.08 -9.45 8.17
N ASP A 18 0.42 -10.03 9.26
CA ASP A 18 0.63 -9.31 10.52
C ASP A 18 1.98 -8.59 10.58
N GLU A 19 2.19 -7.78 11.62
CA GLU A 19 3.44 -7.02 11.85
C GLU A 19 4.67 -7.92 12.12
N GLY A 20 4.43 -9.18 12.52
CA GLY A 20 5.47 -10.20 12.73
C GLY A 20 5.86 -10.94 11.45
N GLY A 21 5.16 -10.68 10.34
CA GLY A 21 5.36 -11.37 9.06
C GLY A 21 4.65 -12.72 8.94
N ASN A 22 3.71 -13.03 9.83
CA ASN A 22 2.87 -14.23 9.72
C ASN A 22 1.63 -13.91 8.87
N ALA A 23 1.35 -14.77 7.90
CA ALA A 23 0.17 -14.65 7.05
C ALA A 23 -0.94 -15.59 7.53
N ASP A 24 -2.19 -15.15 7.46
CA ASP A 24 -3.35 -16.03 7.66
C ASP A 24 -3.54 -16.91 6.41
N GLU A 25 -3.16 -18.18 6.52
CA GLU A 25 -3.29 -19.16 5.43
C GLU A 25 -4.73 -19.34 4.94
N SER A 26 -5.73 -19.10 5.79
CA SER A 26 -7.14 -19.24 5.41
C SER A 26 -7.62 -18.13 4.47
N LEU A 27 -6.94 -16.98 4.48
CA LEU A 27 -7.23 -15.81 3.67
C LEU A 27 -6.24 -15.66 2.51
N MET A 28 -5.23 -16.53 2.41
CA MET A 28 -4.14 -16.42 1.44
C MET A 28 -4.65 -16.83 0.04
N PRO A 29 -4.55 -15.95 -0.97
CA PRO A 29 -4.94 -16.30 -2.34
C PRO A 29 -3.94 -17.31 -2.93
N PRO A 30 -4.32 -18.11 -3.95
CA PRO A 30 -3.41 -19.07 -4.56
C PRO A 30 -2.31 -18.35 -5.36
N LEU A 31 -1.21 -18.01 -4.69
CA LEU A 31 -0.03 -17.36 -5.25
C LEU A 31 1.16 -18.30 -5.20
N SER A 32 1.95 -18.32 -6.27
CA SER A 32 3.25 -18.98 -6.27
C SER A 32 4.32 -18.08 -5.63
N ASP A 33 5.38 -18.70 -5.12
CA ASP A 33 6.55 -17.98 -4.60
C ASP A 33 7.14 -17.00 -5.62
N GLU A 34 7.07 -17.32 -6.90
CA GLU A 34 7.54 -16.45 -7.99
C GLU A 34 6.65 -15.21 -8.12
N GLN A 35 5.33 -15.36 -8.02
CA GLN A 35 4.40 -14.23 -8.04
C GLN A 35 4.61 -13.33 -6.82
N ILE A 36 4.79 -13.91 -5.64
CA ILE A 36 5.05 -13.16 -4.40
C ILE A 36 6.35 -12.35 -4.54
N LYS A 37 7.43 -12.98 -5.02
CA LYS A 37 8.69 -12.29 -5.31
C LYS A 37 8.49 -11.16 -6.33
N LYS A 38 7.74 -11.42 -7.40
CA LYS A 38 7.46 -10.41 -8.43
C LYS A 38 6.71 -9.21 -7.86
N MET A 39 5.73 -9.43 -6.99
CA MET A 39 5.02 -8.36 -6.30
C MET A 39 5.99 -7.53 -5.44
N TYR A 40 6.86 -8.18 -4.67
CA TYR A 40 7.86 -7.48 -3.86
C TYR A 40 8.85 -6.66 -4.71
N GLU A 41 9.31 -7.21 -5.85
CA GLU A 41 10.12 -6.45 -6.82
C GLU A 41 9.40 -5.18 -7.30
N LEU A 42 8.10 -5.28 -7.60
CA LEU A 42 7.30 -4.13 -8.03
C LEU A 42 7.13 -3.08 -6.92
N LEU A 43 7.02 -3.48 -5.64
CA LEU A 43 7.00 -2.54 -4.52
C LEU A 43 8.29 -1.71 -4.47
N VAL A 44 9.44 -2.40 -4.55
CA VAL A 44 10.76 -1.76 -4.49
C VAL A 44 10.98 -0.87 -5.72
N LEU A 45 10.60 -1.35 -6.90
CA LEU A 45 10.69 -0.59 -8.14
C LEU A 45 9.84 0.69 -8.08
N SER A 46 8.60 0.58 -7.61
CA SER A 46 7.68 1.72 -7.48
C SER A 46 8.25 2.78 -6.54
N ARG A 47 8.84 2.37 -5.41
CA ARG A 47 9.52 3.29 -4.49
C ARG A 47 10.74 3.97 -5.10
N ALA A 48 11.57 3.21 -5.83
CA ALA A 48 12.74 3.77 -6.50
C ALA A 48 12.35 4.76 -7.60
N PHE A 49 11.28 4.46 -8.34
CA PHE A 49 10.71 5.33 -9.35
C PHE A 49 10.18 6.62 -8.75
N ASP A 50 9.37 6.54 -7.68
CA ASP A 50 8.83 7.70 -6.96
C ASP A 50 9.94 8.65 -6.51
N GLN A 51 10.99 8.10 -5.88
CA GLN A 51 12.13 8.88 -5.43
C GLN A 51 12.85 9.59 -6.59
N ARG A 52 12.98 8.93 -7.74
CA ARG A 52 13.60 9.51 -8.93
C ARG A 52 12.72 10.60 -9.55
N ALA A 53 11.42 10.36 -9.65
CA ALA A 53 10.46 11.32 -10.18
C ALA A 53 10.41 12.59 -9.32
N LEU A 54 10.41 12.46 -8.00
CA LEU A 54 10.52 13.60 -7.07
C LEU A 54 11.81 14.40 -7.27
N ASN A 55 12.94 13.73 -7.47
CA ASN A 55 14.21 14.42 -7.75
C ASN A 55 14.16 15.17 -9.09
N LEU A 56 13.60 14.56 -10.13
CA LEU A 56 13.46 15.22 -11.43
C LEU A 56 12.51 16.42 -11.37
N GLN A 57 11.42 16.34 -10.58
CA GLN A 57 10.52 17.47 -10.35
C GLN A 57 11.26 18.63 -9.65
N ARG A 58 12.06 18.33 -8.62
CA ARG A 58 12.87 19.34 -7.91
C ARG A 58 13.94 19.99 -8.80
N GLU A 59 14.48 19.23 -9.75
CA GLU A 59 15.43 19.71 -10.76
C GLU A 59 14.74 20.50 -11.90
N GLY A 60 13.41 20.56 -11.95
CA GLY A 60 12.65 21.19 -13.05
C GLY A 60 12.66 20.38 -14.36
N ARG A 61 13.08 19.11 -14.30
CA ARG A 61 13.19 18.20 -15.45
C ARG A 61 11.95 17.33 -15.64
N LEU A 62 11.06 17.32 -14.66
CA LEU A 62 9.75 16.70 -14.71
C LEU A 62 8.72 17.73 -14.24
N GLY A 63 7.51 17.68 -14.81
CA GLY A 63 6.38 18.49 -14.33
C GLY A 63 5.93 18.07 -12.93
N THR A 64 4.70 18.44 -12.56
CA THR A 64 4.14 18.02 -11.27
C THR A 64 3.96 16.50 -11.23
N TYR A 65 4.61 15.84 -10.27
CA TYR A 65 4.48 14.43 -9.98
C TYR A 65 3.78 14.24 -8.63
N ALA A 66 2.75 13.39 -8.61
CA ALA A 66 2.06 13.01 -7.39
C ALA A 66 2.78 11.80 -6.78
N SER A 67 3.36 11.98 -5.59
CA SER A 67 4.07 10.90 -4.93
C SER A 67 3.13 9.76 -4.55
N ILE A 68 3.64 8.53 -4.68
CA ILE A 68 2.97 7.27 -4.33
C ILE A 68 3.61 6.60 -3.10
N LEU A 69 4.42 7.33 -2.34
CA LEU A 69 5.06 6.79 -1.14
C LEU A 69 4.02 6.25 -0.15
N GLY A 70 4.15 4.99 0.24
CA GLY A 70 3.19 4.30 1.09
C GLY A 70 1.98 3.70 0.36
N GLN A 71 1.88 3.88 -0.95
CA GLN A 71 0.83 3.31 -1.82
C GLN A 71 1.39 2.28 -2.79
N GLU A 72 2.60 1.77 -2.55
CA GLU A 72 3.25 0.85 -3.49
C GLU A 72 2.51 -0.50 -3.59
N ALA A 73 1.75 -0.88 -2.56
CA ALA A 73 1.05 -2.15 -2.45
C ALA A 73 -0.48 -2.07 -2.68
N SER A 74 -0.98 -0.92 -3.17
CA SER A 74 -2.42 -0.71 -3.44
C SER A 74 -2.93 -1.51 -4.63
#